data_AF-A0A7W9YMN8-F1
#
_entry.id   AF-A0A7W9YMN8-F1
#
_cell.length_a   1.000
_cell.length_b   1.000
_cell.length_c   1.000
_cell.angle_alpha   90.00
_cell.angle_beta   90.00
_cell.angle_gamma   90.00
#
_symmetry.space_group_name_H-M   'P 1'
#
loop_
_entity.id
_entity.type
_entity.pdbx_description
1 polymer ?
#
loop_
_entity_poly.entity_id
_entity_poly.type
_entity_poly.pdbx_seq_one_letter_code
_entity_poly.pdbx_strand_id
1 'polypeptide(L)' 'MSLEEAGRQLEAAIHDARVSFDCIALDELERAHTSAITARAAVDAAEYAIRVAVERQQAEEERGDRQEGQDAGSPTTDH' A
#
# COMPACT_ATOMS: atom_id res chain seq x y z
N MET A 1 2.12 -8.09 -1.88
CA MET A 1 2.15 -7.08 -0.81
C MET A 1 0.83 -7.07 -0.06
N SER A 2 0.88 -6.76 1.23
CA SER A 2 -0.25 -6.60 2.16
C SER A 2 -0.26 -5.19 2.74
N LEU A 3 -1.37 -4.77 3.35
CA LEU A 3 -1.44 -3.49 4.06
C LEU A 3 -0.50 -3.42 5.28
N GLU A 4 -0.21 -4.56 5.90
CA GLU A 4 0.80 -4.63 6.97
C GLU A 4 2.19 -4.26 6.45
N GLU A 5 2.56 -4.73 5.25
CA GLU A 5 3.82 -4.34 4.62
C GLU A 5 3.83 -2.85 4.27
N ALA A 6 2.70 -2.29 3.80
CA ALA A 6 2.60 -0.85 3.58
C ALA A 6 2.88 -0.06 4.87
N GLY A 7 2.35 -0.52 6.01
CA GLY A 7 2.62 0.07 7.32
C GLY A 7 4.11 0.04 7.70
N ARG A 8 4.76 -1.11 7.56
CA ARG A 8 6.21 -1.23 7.82
C ARG A 8 7.04 -0.30 6.95
N GLN A 9 6.70 -0.19 5.66
CA GLN A 9 7.40 0.69 4.73
C GLN A 9 7.19 2.17 5.09
N LEU A 10 5.99 2.58 5.52
CA LEU A 10 5.74 3.94 5.98
C LEU A 10 6.51 4.28 7.27
N GLU A 11 6.62 3.33 8.21
CA GLU A 11 7.44 3.51 9.41
C GLU A 11 8.92 3.72 9.06
N ALA A 12 9.46 2.92 8.14
CA ALA A 12 10.82 3.08 7.63
C ALA A 12 11.01 4.43 6.92
N ALA A 13 10.06 4.85 6.08
CA ALA A 13 10.09 6.14 5.41
C ALA A 13 10.12 7.31 6.40
N ILE A 14 9.31 7.26 7.45
CA ILE A 14 9.28 8.28 8.51
C ILE A 14 10.62 8.33 9.25
N HIS A 15 11.19 7.17 9.57
CA HIS A 15 12.49 7.09 10.21
C HIS A 15 13.57 7.76 9.34
N ASP A 16 13.66 7.38 8.07
CA ASP A 16 14.68 7.87 7.16
C ASP A 16 14.51 9.37 6.85
N ALA A 17 13.26 9.85 6.75
CA ALA A 17 12.99 11.28 6.62
C ALA A 17 13.47 12.10 7.82
N ARG A 18 13.31 11.57 9.05
CA ARG A 18 13.82 12.21 10.27
C ARG A 18 15.35 12.23 10.29
N VAL A 19 15.99 11.11 9.99
CA VAL A 19 17.46 11.04 9.88
C VAL A 19 17.98 12.03 8.85
N SER A 20 17.32 12.12 7.68
CA SER A 20 17.69 13.06 6.63
C SER A 20 17.63 14.51 7.13
N PHE A 21 16.54 14.89 7.81
CA PHE A 21 16.36 16.22 8.38
C PHE A 21 17.43 16.55 9.43
N ASP A 22 17.71 15.63 10.35
CA ASP A 22 18.71 15.83 11.40
C ASP A 22 20.13 15.96 10.80
N CYS A 23 20.47 15.16 9.79
CA CYS A 23 21.77 15.26 9.10
C CYS A 23 21.99 16.61 8.41
N ILE A 24 20.93 17.29 7.93
CA ILE A 24 21.05 18.64 7.36
C ILE A 24 21.54 19.63 8.43
N ALA A 25 21.03 19.55 9.66
CA ALA A 25 21.44 20.44 10.75
C ALA A 25 22.89 20.19 11.21
N LEU A 26 23.45 19.01 10.90
CA LEU A 26 24.81 18.60 11.21
C LEU A 26 25.81 18.80 10.05
N ASP A 27 25.37 19.38 8.93
CA ASP A 27 26.15 19.53 7.68
C ASP A 27 26.61 18.17 7.07
N GLU A 28 25.91 17.08 7.38
CA GLU A 28 26.18 15.74 6.88
C GLU A 28 25.40 15.44 5.58
N LEU A 29 25.61 16.26 4.54
CA LEU A 29 24.74 16.28 3.36
C LEU A 29 24.67 14.96 2.58
N GLU A 30 25.76 14.20 2.47
CA GLU A 30 25.77 12.89 1.79
C GLU A 30 24.89 11.87 2.53
N ARG A 31 24.91 11.89 3.88
CA ARG A 31 24.03 11.05 4.69
C ARG A 31 22.59 11.50 4.58
N ALA A 32 22.34 12.81 4.62
CA ALA A 32 21.01 13.37 4.42
C ALA A 32 20.40 12.95 3.07
N HIS A 33 21.19 13.05 2.00
CA HIS A 33 20.79 12.65 0.65
C HIS A 33 20.50 11.16 0.54
N THR A 34 21.34 10.31 1.12
CA THR A 34 21.12 8.86 1.15
C THR A 34 19.82 8.51 1.86
N SER A 35 19.59 9.05 3.06
CA SER A 35 18.34 8.82 3.81
C SER A 35 17.11 9.38 3.09
N ALA A 36 17.23 10.49 2.36
CA ALA A 36 16.12 10.99 1.55
C ALA A 36 15.76 10.03 0.39
N ILE A 37 16.76 9.42 -0.25
CA ILE A 37 16.53 8.42 -1.31
C ILE A 37 15.84 7.18 -0.74
N THR A 38 16.30 6.67 0.40
CA THR A 38 15.70 5.47 1.02
C THR A 38 14.30 5.74 1.52
N ALA A 39 14.04 6.92 2.10
CA ALA A 39 12.69 7.35 2.46
C ALA A 39 11.74 7.34 1.25
N ARG A 40 12.19 7.87 0.09
CA ARG A 40 11.39 7.86 -1.14
C ARG A 40 11.10 6.45 -1.62
N ALA A 41 12.10 5.58 -1.63
CA ALA A 41 11.92 4.18 -2.06
C ALA A 41 10.91 3.43 -1.16
N ALA A 42 10.93 3.68 0.16
CA ALA A 42 9.97 3.11 1.09
C ALA A 42 8.55 3.65 0.88
N VAL A 43 8.40 4.96 0.58
CA VAL A 43 7.10 5.54 0.19
C VAL A 43 6.57 4.91 -1.10
N ASP A 44 7.41 4.74 -2.12
CA ASP A 44 7.02 4.11 -3.39
C ASP A 44 6.56 2.65 -3.18
N ALA A 45 7.23 1.91 -2.28
CA ALA A 45 6.83 0.55 -1.91
C ALA A 45 5.49 0.52 -1.15
N ALA A 46 5.28 1.46 -0.22
CA ALA A 46 4.02 1.58 0.52
C ALA A 46 2.85 1.94 -0.41
N GLU A 47 3.05 2.90 -1.32
CA GLU A 47 2.06 3.29 -2.33
C GLU A 47 1.65 2.09 -3.17
N TYR A 48 2.63 1.33 -3.67
CA TYR A 48 2.35 0.14 -4.47
C TYR A 48 1.56 -0.91 -3.68
N ALA A 49 1.93 -1.15 -2.41
CA ALA A 49 1.21 -2.09 -1.55
C ALA A 49 -0.25 -1.67 -1.33
N ILE A 50 -0.51 -0.38 -1.11
CA ILE A 50 -1.85 0.19 -0.95
C ILE A 50 -2.64 0.05 -2.25
N ARG A 51 -2.06 0.42 -3.39
CA ARG A 51 -2.70 0.33 -4.70
C ARG A 51 -3.17 -1.10 -4.99
N VAL A 52 -2.30 -2.10 -4.79
CA VAL A 52 -2.65 -3.51 -4.96
C VAL A 52 -3.76 -3.95 -4.01
N ALA A 53 -3.79 -3.45 -2.77
CA ALA A 53 -4.85 -3.77 -1.83
C ALA A 53 -6.20 -3.20 -2.26
N VAL A 54 -6.23 -1.95 -2.72
CA VAL A 54 -7.45 -1.28 -3.23
C VAL A 54 -7.99 -2.01 -4.46
N GLU A 55 -7.13 -2.34 -5.43
CA GLU A 55 -7.53 -3.07 -6.65
C GLU A 55 -8.13 -4.45 -6.31
N ARG A 56 -7.58 -5.15 -5.30
CA ARG A 56 -8.11 -6.43 -4.83
C ARG A 56 -9.48 -6.28 -4.19
N GLN A 57 -9.66 -5.28 -3.32
CA GLN A 57 -10.94 -5.03 -2.67
C GLN A 57 -12.04 -4.75 -3.71
N GLN A 58 -11.76 -3.92 -4.72
CA GLN A 58 -12.69 -3.65 -5.81
C GLN A 58 -13.05 -4.90 -6.61
N ALA A 59 -12.05 -5.74 -6.93
CA ALA A 59 -12.29 -6.99 -7.64
C ALA A 59 -13.12 -8.00 -6.82
N GLU A 60 -12.99 -7.99 -5.49
CA GLU A 60 -13.80 -8.81 -4.58
C GLU A 60 -15.25 -8.31 -4.50
N GLU A 61 -15.46 -6.99 -4.41
CA GLU A 61 -16.78 -6.34 -4.45
C GLU A 61 -17.51 -6.68 -5.76
N GLU A 62 -16.86 -6.52 -6.92
CA GLU A 62 -17.45 -6.87 -8.22
C GLU A 62 -17.77 -8.38 -8.36
N ARG A 63 -17.02 -9.25 -7.68
CA ARG A 63 -17.30 -10.69 -7.67
C ARG A 63 -18.51 -11.00 -6.78
N GLY A 64 -18.62 -10.35 -5.62
CA GLY A 64 -19.78 -10.45 -4.74
C GLY A 64 -21.07 -10.05 -5.46
N ASP A 65 -21.06 -8.89 -6.11
CA ASP A 65 -22.22 -8.38 -6.87
C ASP A 65 -22.65 -9.33 -8.01
N ARG A 66 -21.68 -9.95 -8.70
CA ARG A 66 -21.96 -10.94 -9.77
C ARG A 66 -22.55 -12.25 -9.22
N GLN A 67 -22.11 -12.68 -8.04
CA GLN A 67 -22.60 -13.90 -7.40
C GLN A 67 -24.04 -13.71 -6.91
N GLU A 68 -24.36 -12.57 -6.28
CA GLU A 68 -25.71 -12.24 -5.81
C GLU A 68 -26.72 -12.13 -6.96
N GLY A 69 -26.32 -11.55 -8.10
CA GLY A 69 -27.16 -11.49 -9.30
C GLY A 69 -27.45 -12.86 -9.94
N GLN A 70 -26.56 -13.85 -9.77
CA GLN A 70 -26.74 -15.21 -10.30
C GLN A 70 -27.62 -16.08 -9.37
N ASP A 71 -27.49 -15.94 -8.06
CA ASP A 71 -28.35 -16.63 -7.09
C ASP A 71 -29.81 -16.13 -7.16
N ALA A 72 -30.03 -14.83 -7.38
CA ALA A 72 -31.37 -14.27 -7.55
C ALA A 72 -32.06 -14.67 -8.87
N GLY A 73 -31.30 -15.15 -9.87
CA GLY A 73 -31.79 -15.52 -11.19
C GLY A 73 -31.99 -17.01 -11.42
N SER A 74 -31.66 -17.87 -10.45
CA SER A 74 -31.81 -19.33 -10.59
C SER A 74 -33.29 -19.72 -10.48
N PRO A 75 -33.93 -20.27 -11.53
CA PRO A 75 -35.28 -20.79 -11.42
C PRO A 75 -35.21 -22.08 -10.58
N THR A 76 -35.91 -22.12 -9.45
CA THR A 76 -36.22 -23.38 -8.75
C THR A 76 -37.03 -24.26 -9.70
N THR A 77 -36.36 -25.14 -10.44
CA THR A 77 -37.01 -26.26 -11.14
C THR A 77 -37.47 -27.27 -10.10
N ASP A 78 -38.76 -27.22 -9.79
CA ASP A 78 -39.48 -28.21 -9.00
C ASP A 78 -39.89 -29.37 -9.93
N HIS A 79 -39.37 -30.58 -9.69
CA HIS A 79 -39.73 -31.81 -10.38
C HIS A 79 -39.77 -32.99 -9.42
#